data_AF-A0A2S4JPQ9-F1
#
_entry.id   AF-A0A2S4JPQ9-F1
#
_cell.length_a   1.000
_cell.length_b   1.000
_cell.length_c   1.000
_cell.angle_alpha   90.00
_cell.angle_beta   90.00
_cell.angle_gamma   90.00
#
_symmetry.space_group_name_H-M   'P 1'
#
loop_
_entity.id
_entity.type
_entity.pdbx_description
1 polymer ?
#
loop_
_entity_poly.entity_id
_entity_poly.type
_entity_poly.pdbx_seq_one_letter_code
_entity_poly.pdbx_strand_id
1 'polypeptide(L)'
;MTFYRILFLLIAIASTAQGATQGEQTHQLLFKSGSIIWIAEDIGGAYELSVLHQIVISDSGAVGGESLRSNHADWSFVDKLKEHFQIEPVIELTSQDHTQWGNPRLDWTVRPPTGNASLEQAFVAHVHDGGDNAKTFYATHAGEGRHSPIVESMNTRPLLFSDRGLFFNYTINTAWYFPRSRLLLVFTHQPTRAVGLDTMHGFVLMEVLSE
;
A
#
# COMPACT_ATOMS: atom_id res chain seq x y z
N MET A 1 59.60 -4.26 -5.38
CA MET A 1 58.52 -3.40 -5.92
C MET A 1 57.20 -4.17 -5.96
N THR A 2 56.78 -4.72 -4.82
CA THR A 2 55.81 -5.84 -4.81
C THR A 2 54.88 -5.80 -3.58
N PHE A 3 54.58 -4.59 -3.07
CA PHE A 3 53.70 -4.42 -1.90
C PHE A 3 52.51 -3.49 -2.14
N TYR A 4 52.47 -2.74 -3.25
CA TYR A 4 51.40 -1.78 -3.55
C TYR A 4 50.21 -2.34 -4.34
N ARG A 5 50.27 -3.59 -4.81
CA ARG A 5 49.21 -4.19 -5.64
C ARG A 5 48.14 -4.97 -4.88
N ILE A 6 48.37 -5.30 -3.60
CA ILE A 6 47.41 -6.09 -2.80
C ILE A 6 46.42 -5.18 -2.05
N LEU A 7 46.80 -3.93 -1.74
CA LEU A 7 45.93 -3.00 -1.01
C LEU A 7 44.79 -2.41 -1.88
N PHE A 8 44.97 -2.33 -3.20
CA PHE A 8 43.93 -1.85 -4.12
C PHE A 8 42.82 -2.87 -4.38
N LEU A 9 43.04 -4.16 -4.14
CA LEU A 9 42.01 -5.18 -4.33
C LEU A 9 41.05 -5.29 -3.14
N LEU A 10 41.51 -4.94 -1.93
CA LEU A 10 40.70 -5.00 -0.70
C LEU A 10 39.76 -3.79 -0.54
N ILE A 11 40.09 -2.64 -1.14
CA ILE A 11 39.22 -1.45 -1.11
C ILE A 11 38.12 -1.54 -2.18
N ALA A 12 38.29 -2.35 -3.23
CA ALA A 12 37.30 -2.55 -4.28
C ALA A 12 36.19 -3.56 -3.93
N ILE A 13 36.37 -4.36 -2.87
CA ILE A 13 35.39 -5.39 -2.45
C ILE A 13 34.45 -4.87 -1.34
N ALA A 14 34.78 -3.73 -0.72
CA ALA A 14 33.99 -3.17 0.39
C ALA A 14 32.80 -2.30 -0.05
N SER A 15 32.61 -2.04 -1.36
CA SER A 15 31.65 -1.04 -1.86
C SER A 15 30.49 -1.59 -2.70
N THR A 16 30.27 -2.90 -2.77
CA THR A 16 29.16 -3.46 -3.58
C THR A 16 28.34 -4.54 -2.89
N ALA A 17 28.14 -4.42 -1.58
CA ALA A 17 27.16 -5.23 -0.87
C ALA A 17 26.42 -4.36 0.16
N GLN A 18 25.79 -3.27 -0.29
CA GLN A 18 24.47 -2.96 0.26
C GLN A 18 23.59 -4.13 -0.16
N GLY A 19 23.57 -5.19 0.67
CA GLY A 19 22.70 -6.33 0.44
C GLY A 19 21.28 -5.80 0.31
N ALA A 20 20.66 -6.05 -0.84
CA ALA A 20 19.26 -5.71 -1.03
C ALA A 20 18.46 -6.43 0.05
N THR A 21 17.87 -5.68 0.98
CA THR A 21 16.95 -6.19 2.00
C THR A 21 15.56 -6.34 1.39
N GLN A 22 15.45 -6.99 0.22
CA GLN A 22 14.24 -6.94 -0.60
C GLN A 22 13.00 -7.43 0.16
N GLY A 23 12.15 -6.48 0.53
CA GLY A 23 10.83 -6.68 1.11
C GLY A 23 9.74 -6.59 0.07
N GLU A 24 8.90 -7.63 0.00
CA GLU A 24 7.74 -7.66 -0.89
C GLU A 24 6.47 -7.59 -0.06
N GLN A 25 5.91 -6.39 0.03
CA GLN A 25 4.63 -6.12 0.68
C GLN A 25 3.48 -6.62 -0.19
N THR A 26 2.53 -7.32 0.41
CA THR A 26 1.22 -7.65 -0.16
C THR A 26 0.13 -7.28 0.84
N HIS A 27 -1.04 -6.89 0.33
CA HIS A 27 -2.19 -6.54 1.17
C HIS A 27 -3.39 -7.40 0.80
N GLN A 28 -4.14 -7.83 1.82
CA GLN A 28 -5.39 -8.56 1.64
C GLN A 28 -6.48 -8.05 2.59
N LEU A 29 -7.71 -7.97 2.09
CA LEU A 29 -8.88 -7.66 2.91
C LEU A 29 -9.23 -8.94 3.67
N LEU A 30 -9.20 -8.87 5.00
CA LEU A 30 -9.62 -10.00 5.83
C LEU A 30 -11.15 -10.02 5.95
N PHE A 31 -11.71 -8.90 6.42
CA PHE A 31 -13.15 -8.64 6.52
C PHE A 31 -13.41 -7.21 7.02
N LYS A 32 -14.68 -6.77 6.95
CA LYS A 32 -15.19 -5.59 7.66
C LYS A 32 -16.29 -6.01 8.63
N SER A 33 -16.27 -5.48 9.85
CA SER A 33 -17.33 -5.67 10.83
C SER A 33 -17.61 -4.37 11.57
N GLY A 34 -18.87 -3.94 11.61
CA GLY A 34 -19.27 -2.65 12.18
C GLY A 34 -18.48 -1.51 11.53
N SER A 35 -17.82 -0.70 12.35
CA SER A 35 -16.98 0.42 11.93
C SER A 35 -15.53 0.04 11.62
N ILE A 36 -15.15 -1.24 11.67
CA ILE A 36 -13.74 -1.66 11.57
C ILE A 36 -13.49 -2.45 10.29
N ILE A 37 -12.49 -2.04 9.52
CA ILE A 37 -11.92 -2.83 8.41
C ILE A 37 -10.63 -3.49 8.89
N TRP A 38 -10.52 -4.80 8.66
CA TRP A 38 -9.36 -5.61 9.01
C TRP A 38 -8.61 -5.97 7.73
N ILE A 39 -7.35 -5.57 7.65
CA ILE A 39 -6.47 -5.80 6.50
C ILE A 39 -5.22 -6.51 7.00
N ALA A 40 -4.76 -7.50 6.25
CA ALA A 40 -3.47 -8.11 6.47
C ALA A 40 -2.46 -7.52 5.50
N GLU A 41 -1.27 -7.20 6.01
CA GLU A 41 -0.08 -6.89 5.23
C GLU A 41 0.96 -7.99 5.51
N ASP A 42 1.47 -8.62 4.47
CA ASP A 42 2.59 -9.56 4.54
C ASP A 42 3.78 -8.99 3.78
N ILE A 43 4.94 -8.94 4.43
CA ILE A 43 6.21 -8.46 3.89
C ILE A 43 7.15 -9.66 3.79
N GLY A 44 7.19 -10.26 2.60
CA GLY A 44 8.05 -11.40 2.30
C GLY A 44 9.52 -11.01 2.07
N GLY A 45 10.30 -11.98 1.60
CA GLY A 45 11.72 -11.79 1.29
C GLY A 45 12.58 -11.78 2.55
N ALA A 46 13.38 -10.73 2.74
CA ALA A 46 14.34 -10.67 3.85
C ALA A 46 13.70 -10.41 5.23
N TYR A 47 12.45 -9.94 5.27
CA TYR A 47 11.81 -9.50 6.51
C TYR A 47 10.92 -10.56 7.17
N GLU A 48 10.21 -11.36 6.36
CA GLU A 48 9.20 -12.32 6.82
C GLU A 48 8.29 -11.75 7.93
N LEU A 49 7.69 -10.60 7.67
CA LEU A 49 6.91 -9.84 8.64
C LEU A 49 5.43 -9.82 8.24
N SER A 50 4.53 -10.00 9.22
CA SER A 50 3.10 -9.80 9.00
C SER A 50 2.55 -8.74 9.95
N VAL A 51 1.73 -7.84 9.40
CA VAL A 51 1.12 -6.71 10.11
C VAL A 51 -0.39 -6.77 9.95
N LEU A 52 -1.10 -6.78 11.07
CA LEU A 52 -2.55 -6.63 11.09
C LEU A 52 -2.90 -5.15 11.17
N HIS A 53 -3.62 -4.67 10.17
CA HIS A 53 -4.17 -3.32 10.11
C HIS A 53 -5.64 -3.34 10.54
N GLN A 54 -5.98 -2.45 11.47
CA GLN A 54 -7.33 -2.24 11.96
C GLN A 54 -7.73 -0.79 11.72
N ILE A 55 -8.60 -0.55 10.74
CA ILE A 55 -9.05 0.80 10.40
C ILE A 55 -10.42 1.04 11.03
N VAL A 56 -10.49 1.95 11.98
CA VAL A 56 -11.73 2.38 12.62
C VAL A 56 -12.30 3.57 11.86
N ILE A 57 -13.56 3.45 11.44
CA ILE A 57 -14.30 4.48 10.70
C ILE A 57 -15.30 5.16 11.63
N SER A 58 -15.33 6.48 11.60
CA SER A 58 -16.19 7.33 12.41
C SER A 58 -16.68 8.51 11.59
N ASP A 59 -17.62 9.28 12.13
CA ASP A 59 -18.10 10.51 11.49
C ASP A 59 -16.98 11.55 11.32
N SER A 60 -15.96 11.51 12.18
CA SER A 60 -14.77 12.37 12.08
C SER A 60 -13.73 11.92 11.06
N GLY A 61 -13.93 10.77 10.40
CA GLY A 61 -13.00 10.18 9.44
C GLY A 61 -12.55 8.77 9.83
N ALA A 62 -11.42 8.34 9.28
CA ALA A 62 -10.84 7.02 9.54
C ALA A 62 -9.49 7.12 10.25
N VAL A 63 -9.24 6.20 11.18
CA VAL A 63 -7.98 6.08 11.92
C VAL A 63 -7.50 4.64 11.83
N GLY A 64 -6.22 4.47 11.48
CA GLY A 64 -5.56 3.16 11.43
C GLY A 64 -4.83 2.83 12.74
N GLY A 65 -4.90 1.57 13.14
CA GLY A 65 -4.02 0.95 14.13
C GLY A 65 -3.35 -0.28 13.53
N GLU A 66 -2.15 -0.60 14.00
CA GLU A 66 -1.34 -1.71 13.49
C GLU A 66 -0.90 -2.63 14.62
N SER A 67 -0.77 -3.92 14.33
CA SER A 67 -0.21 -4.90 15.27
C SER A 67 0.65 -5.90 14.53
N LEU A 68 1.91 -6.05 14.96
CA LEU A 68 2.81 -7.06 14.42
C LEU A 68 2.34 -8.46 14.83
N ARG A 69 2.47 -9.40 13.90
CA ARG A 69 2.18 -10.81 14.14
C ARG A 69 3.48 -11.55 14.45
N SER A 70 3.37 -12.57 15.31
CA SER A 70 4.50 -13.44 15.66
C SER A 70 4.82 -14.45 14.55
N ASN A 71 3.83 -14.80 13.72
CA ASN A 71 3.94 -15.78 12.66
C ASN A 71 3.73 -15.08 11.31
N HIS A 72 4.69 -15.22 10.40
CA HIS A 72 4.59 -14.70 9.04
C HIS A 72 3.53 -15.45 8.23
N ALA A 73 2.72 -14.70 7.48
CA ALA A 73 1.64 -15.16 6.60
C ALA A 73 0.59 -16.09 7.24
N ASP A 74 0.56 -16.18 8.58
CA ASP A 74 -0.40 -17.00 9.32
C ASP A 74 -1.60 -16.16 9.77
N TRP A 75 -2.65 -16.24 8.96
CA TRP A 75 -3.92 -15.58 9.18
C TRP A 75 -5.02 -16.53 9.64
N SER A 76 -4.69 -17.75 10.06
CA SER A 76 -5.67 -18.79 10.45
C SER A 76 -6.59 -18.37 11.62
N PHE A 77 -6.15 -17.45 12.48
CA PHE A 77 -6.98 -16.90 13.56
C PHE A 77 -8.17 -16.09 13.03
N VAL A 78 -8.08 -15.56 11.81
CA VAL A 78 -9.12 -14.72 11.19
C VAL A 78 -10.41 -15.51 11.01
N ASP A 79 -10.32 -16.79 10.62
CA ASP A 79 -11.50 -17.63 10.42
C ASP A 79 -12.29 -17.79 11.73
N LYS A 80 -11.59 -17.96 12.85
CA LYS A 80 -12.22 -17.99 14.18
C LYS A 80 -12.86 -16.65 14.54
N LEU A 81 -12.23 -15.52 14.20
CA LEU A 81 -12.83 -14.21 14.44
C LEU A 81 -14.11 -14.01 13.61
N LYS A 82 -14.11 -14.46 12.35
CA LYS A 82 -15.26 -14.34 11.45
C LYS A 82 -16.53 -15.04 12.00
N GLU A 83 -16.38 -16.07 12.83
CA GLU A 83 -17.50 -16.74 13.52
C GLU A 83 -18.17 -15.87 14.60
N HIS A 84 -17.44 -14.88 15.15
CA HIS A 84 -17.91 -14.02 16.24
C HIS A 84 -18.33 -12.62 15.77
N PHE A 85 -18.04 -12.26 14.53
CA PHE A 85 -18.32 -10.94 13.99
C PHE A 85 -19.42 -10.96 12.93
N GLN A 86 -20.26 -9.92 12.93
CA GLN A 86 -21.15 -9.67 11.80
C GLN A 86 -20.34 -9.04 10.66
N ILE A 87 -20.13 -9.80 9.59
CA ILE A 87 -19.34 -9.37 8.44
C ILE A 87 -20.22 -8.63 7.44
N GLU A 88 -19.73 -7.48 6.97
CA GLU A 88 -20.38 -6.76 5.88
C GLU A 88 -20.11 -7.45 4.52
N PRO A 89 -21.15 -7.71 3.71
CA PRO A 89 -20.97 -8.18 2.34
C PRO A 89 -20.24 -7.13 1.50
N VAL A 90 -19.28 -7.58 0.70
CA VAL A 90 -18.49 -6.73 -0.21
C VAL A 90 -18.75 -7.08 -1.67
N ILE A 91 -18.48 -6.12 -2.54
CA ILE A 91 -18.41 -6.32 -3.99
C ILE A 91 -16.94 -6.17 -4.37
N GLU A 92 -16.33 -7.26 -4.85
CA GLU A 92 -15.00 -7.21 -5.45
C GLU A 92 -15.07 -6.55 -6.82
N LEU A 93 -14.12 -5.64 -7.09
CA LEU A 93 -13.94 -5.05 -8.40
C LEU A 93 -12.83 -5.80 -9.12
N THR A 94 -13.12 -6.28 -10.32
CA THR A 94 -12.19 -7.01 -11.17
C THR A 94 -11.62 -6.09 -12.24
N SER A 95 -10.35 -6.32 -12.60
CA SER A 95 -9.72 -5.66 -13.75
C SER A 95 -10.51 -5.97 -15.02
N GLN A 96 -10.88 -4.94 -15.78
CA GLN A 96 -11.51 -5.05 -17.08
C GLN A 96 -10.45 -5.01 -18.21
N ASP A 97 -9.40 -4.21 -18.05
CA ASP A 97 -8.35 -4.01 -19.06
C ASP A 97 -6.98 -3.57 -18.48
N HIS A 98 -6.70 -3.87 -17.20
CA HIS A 98 -5.51 -3.41 -16.44
C HIS A 98 -5.40 -1.90 -16.21
N THR A 99 -6.34 -1.11 -16.71
CA THR A 99 -6.41 0.34 -16.44
C THR A 99 -7.72 0.73 -15.77
N GLN A 100 -8.70 -0.16 -15.77
CA GLN A 100 -10.01 0.02 -15.18
C GLN A 100 -10.44 -1.21 -14.36
N TRP A 101 -11.02 -0.95 -13.19
CA TRP A 101 -11.57 -1.93 -12.28
C TRP A 101 -13.06 -1.65 -12.09
N GLY A 102 -13.88 -2.68 -12.22
CA GLY A 102 -15.33 -2.56 -12.12
C GLY A 102 -16.01 -3.86 -11.74
N ASN A 103 -17.34 -3.81 -11.62
CA ASN A 103 -18.17 -4.98 -11.39
C ASN A 103 -19.50 -4.81 -12.16
N PRO A 104 -20.06 -5.84 -12.83
CA PRO A 104 -21.33 -5.73 -13.55
C PRO A 104 -22.53 -5.27 -12.73
N ARG A 105 -22.44 -5.33 -11.40
CA ARG A 105 -23.46 -4.86 -10.46
C ARG A 105 -23.38 -3.36 -10.16
N LEU A 106 -22.38 -2.66 -10.71
CA LEU A 106 -22.07 -1.26 -10.47
C LEU A 106 -22.02 -0.53 -11.82
N ASP A 107 -22.42 0.74 -11.83
CA ASP A 107 -22.44 1.64 -12.99
C ASP A 107 -21.23 2.59 -13.04
N TRP A 108 -20.29 2.39 -12.13
CA TRP A 108 -19.08 3.18 -11.97
C TRP A 108 -17.85 2.27 -11.99
N THR A 109 -16.68 2.89 -12.16
CA THR A 109 -15.40 2.18 -12.20
C THR A 109 -14.32 2.95 -11.44
N VAL A 110 -13.20 2.26 -11.19
CA VAL A 110 -12.02 2.82 -10.53
C VAL A 110 -10.83 2.69 -11.46
N ARG A 111 -10.01 3.73 -11.52
CA ARG A 111 -8.75 3.76 -12.27
C ARG A 111 -7.61 4.27 -11.39
N PRO A 112 -6.36 3.87 -11.65
CA PRO A 112 -5.21 4.51 -11.02
C PRO A 112 -5.16 6.01 -11.38
N PRO A 113 -4.50 6.83 -10.57
CA PRO A 113 -4.29 8.24 -10.89
C PRO A 113 -3.43 8.40 -12.13
N THR A 114 -3.55 9.55 -12.79
CA THR A 114 -2.66 9.91 -13.89
C THR A 114 -1.21 9.96 -13.41
N GLY A 115 -0.30 9.46 -14.26
CA GLY A 115 1.12 9.49 -13.98
C GLY A 115 1.67 10.92 -13.82
N ASN A 116 2.62 11.07 -12.91
CA ASN A 116 3.32 12.31 -12.60
C ASN A 116 4.82 12.03 -12.54
N ALA A 117 5.51 12.33 -13.64
CA ALA A 117 6.96 12.11 -13.77
C ALA A 117 7.77 13.00 -12.80
N SER A 118 7.28 14.19 -12.46
CA SER A 118 7.98 15.09 -11.55
C SER A 118 8.02 14.55 -10.12
N LEU A 119 6.91 13.97 -9.64
CA LEU A 119 6.88 13.31 -8.32
C LEU A 119 7.75 12.06 -8.27
N GLU A 120 7.78 11.28 -9.36
CA GLU A 120 8.66 10.13 -9.46
C GLU A 120 10.14 10.52 -9.42
N GLN A 121 10.53 11.56 -10.17
CA GLN A 121 11.88 12.10 -10.13
C GLN A 121 12.24 12.63 -8.74
N ALA A 122 11.31 13.34 -8.08
CA ALA A 122 11.50 13.82 -6.71
C ALA A 122 11.71 12.67 -5.71
N PHE A 123 10.94 11.59 -5.84
CA PHE A 123 11.10 10.41 -4.99
C PHE A 123 12.43 9.68 -5.23
N VAL A 124 12.82 9.50 -6.49
CA VAL A 124 14.13 8.92 -6.84
C VAL A 124 15.27 9.77 -6.28
N ALA A 125 15.18 11.10 -6.38
CA ALA A 125 16.16 12.01 -5.79
C ALA A 125 16.21 11.87 -4.25
N HIS A 126 15.04 11.83 -3.58
CA HIS A 126 14.94 11.60 -2.13
C HIS A 126 15.65 10.31 -1.70
N VAL A 127 15.47 9.21 -2.44
CA VAL A 127 16.16 7.95 -2.17
C VAL A 127 17.68 8.07 -2.36
N HIS A 128 18.13 8.78 -3.41
CA HIS A 128 19.56 9.03 -3.65
C HIS A 128 20.21 9.91 -2.58
N ASP A 129 19.47 10.85 -2.01
CA ASP A 129 19.94 11.78 -0.98
C ASP A 129 19.91 11.18 0.45
N GLY A 130 19.63 9.87 0.57
CA GLY A 130 19.65 9.13 1.83
C GLY A 130 18.30 9.01 2.53
N GLY A 131 17.20 9.31 1.84
CA GLY A 131 15.86 8.98 2.28
C GLY A 131 15.50 7.51 2.03
N ASP A 132 14.62 6.95 2.87
CA ASP A 132 14.43 5.49 2.88
C ASP A 132 13.24 5.03 2.02
N ASN A 133 12.06 5.62 2.25
CA ASN A 133 10.78 5.10 1.80
C ASN A 133 9.68 6.19 1.72
N ALA A 134 8.47 5.78 1.32
CA ALA A 134 7.30 6.66 1.22
C ALA A 134 7.02 7.46 2.51
N LYS A 135 7.18 6.87 3.69
CA LYS A 135 6.96 7.56 4.97
C LYS A 135 7.92 8.73 5.13
N THR A 136 9.22 8.51 4.88
CA THR A 136 10.23 9.57 4.95
C THR A 136 10.04 10.62 3.86
N PHE A 137 9.63 10.21 2.65
CA PHE A 137 9.34 11.13 1.55
C PHE A 137 8.18 12.07 1.87
N TYR A 138 7.07 11.54 2.40
CA TYR A 138 5.91 12.37 2.77
C TYR A 138 6.16 13.23 4.01
N ALA A 139 7.10 12.86 4.88
CA ALA A 139 7.50 13.70 5.99
C ALA A 139 8.26 14.97 5.52
N THR A 140 9.03 14.87 4.43
CA THR A 140 9.78 15.99 3.83
C THR A 140 8.96 16.79 2.80
N HIS A 141 7.95 16.16 2.19
CA HIS A 141 7.07 16.74 1.18
C HIS A 141 5.61 16.83 1.69
N ALA A 142 5.44 17.39 2.89
CA ALA A 142 4.14 17.42 3.56
C ALA A 142 3.07 18.14 2.73
N GLY A 143 2.02 17.41 2.35
CA GLY A 143 0.85 17.96 1.64
C GLY A 143 0.87 17.79 0.12
N GLU A 144 1.99 17.35 -0.47
CA GLU A 144 2.08 17.09 -1.91
C GLU A 144 2.16 15.59 -2.23
N GLY A 145 1.55 15.18 -3.33
CA GLY A 145 1.85 13.89 -3.97
C GLY A 145 1.16 12.65 -3.44
N ARG A 146 0.10 12.74 -2.62
CA ARG A 146 -0.82 11.60 -2.42
C ARG A 146 -2.00 11.72 -3.38
N HIS A 147 -2.03 10.90 -4.41
CA HIS A 147 -3.09 10.85 -5.41
C HIS A 147 -4.07 9.73 -5.10
N SER A 148 -5.33 10.09 -4.85
CA SER A 148 -6.44 9.15 -4.80
C SER A 148 -6.63 8.46 -6.15
N PRO A 149 -7.17 7.22 -6.17
CA PRO A 149 -7.64 6.63 -7.41
C PRO A 149 -8.80 7.45 -7.98
N ILE A 150 -8.99 7.39 -9.28
CA ILE A 150 -10.05 8.09 -9.99
C ILE A 150 -11.29 7.20 -9.98
N VAL A 151 -12.40 7.70 -9.45
CA VAL A 151 -13.70 7.00 -9.45
C VAL A 151 -14.63 7.73 -10.41
N GLU A 152 -14.99 7.08 -11.52
CA GLU A 152 -15.87 7.68 -12.52
C GLU A 152 -17.33 7.55 -12.10
N SER A 153 -18.15 8.56 -12.37
CA SER A 153 -19.60 8.55 -12.09
C SER A 153 -19.98 8.45 -10.60
N MET A 154 -19.05 8.72 -9.67
CA MET A 154 -19.36 8.88 -8.24
C MET A 154 -18.50 9.94 -7.58
N ASN A 155 -19.10 10.70 -6.67
CA ASN A 155 -18.37 11.59 -5.78
C ASN A 155 -17.72 10.77 -4.67
N THR A 156 -16.40 10.83 -4.60
CA THR A 156 -15.62 10.15 -3.56
C THR A 156 -14.65 11.08 -2.87
N ARG A 157 -14.34 10.77 -1.61
CA ARG A 157 -13.37 11.50 -0.81
C ARG A 157 -12.44 10.51 -0.12
N PRO A 158 -11.10 10.69 -0.18
CA PRO A 158 -10.19 9.86 0.59
C PRO A 158 -10.41 10.08 2.08
N LEU A 159 -10.56 8.99 2.83
CA LEU A 159 -10.60 8.98 4.29
C LEU A 159 -9.23 8.68 4.88
N LEU A 160 -8.48 7.76 4.27
CA LEU A 160 -7.20 7.32 4.79
C LEU A 160 -6.30 6.78 3.67
N PHE A 161 -5.02 7.10 3.78
CA PHE A 161 -3.92 6.51 3.00
C PHE A 161 -3.04 5.74 3.99
N SER A 162 -2.71 4.48 3.70
CA SER A 162 -1.79 3.70 4.55
C SER A 162 -0.41 4.35 4.63
N ASP A 163 0.21 4.39 5.79
CA ASP A 163 1.44 5.19 6.01
C ASP A 163 2.68 4.75 5.22
N ARG A 164 2.72 3.47 4.81
CA ARG A 164 3.86 2.87 4.09
C ARG A 164 3.74 2.87 2.57
N GLY A 165 2.56 3.22 2.04
CA GLY A 165 2.30 3.22 0.61
C GLY A 165 2.82 4.47 -0.08
N LEU A 166 3.31 4.34 -1.32
CA LEU A 166 3.60 5.47 -2.20
C LEU A 166 2.42 5.68 -3.16
N PHE A 167 1.79 6.86 -3.12
CA PHE A 167 0.49 7.14 -3.75
C PHE A 167 0.59 8.04 -4.98
N PHE A 168 1.52 7.79 -5.86
CA PHE A 168 1.53 8.30 -7.23
C PHE A 168 2.12 7.23 -8.15
N ASN A 169 1.79 7.26 -9.43
CA ASN A 169 2.27 6.32 -10.45
C ASN A 169 2.07 4.82 -10.10
N TYR A 170 1.12 4.52 -9.21
CA TYR A 170 0.77 3.15 -8.84
C TYR A 170 -0.28 2.59 -9.81
N THR A 171 -0.33 1.27 -9.90
CA THR A 171 -1.46 0.53 -10.47
C THR A 171 -2.37 0.02 -9.35
N ILE A 172 -3.60 -0.35 -9.67
CA ILE A 172 -4.49 -0.99 -8.70
C ILE A 172 -4.17 -2.49 -8.69
N ASN A 173 -4.00 -3.06 -7.50
CA ASN A 173 -3.89 -4.50 -7.33
C ASN A 173 -5.29 -5.13 -7.24
N THR A 174 -6.06 -4.71 -6.23
CA THR A 174 -7.44 -5.16 -5.98
C THR A 174 -8.27 -4.02 -5.40
N ALA A 175 -9.59 -4.03 -5.61
CA ALA A 175 -10.48 -3.05 -4.99
C ALA A 175 -11.79 -3.70 -4.49
N TRP A 176 -12.31 -3.18 -3.38
CA TRP A 176 -13.48 -3.69 -2.67
C TRP A 176 -14.44 -2.55 -2.36
N TYR A 177 -15.71 -2.72 -2.76
CA TYR A 177 -16.79 -1.81 -2.40
C TYR A 177 -17.65 -2.40 -1.29
N PHE A 178 -17.97 -1.59 -0.29
CA PHE A 178 -18.81 -1.91 0.86
C PHE A 178 -20.13 -1.13 0.73
N PRO A 179 -21.18 -1.71 0.13
CA PRO A 179 -22.36 -0.94 -0.26
C PRO A 179 -23.14 -0.37 0.92
N ARG A 180 -23.13 -1.05 2.08
CA ARG A 180 -23.91 -0.58 3.25
C ARG A 180 -23.22 0.59 3.92
N SER A 181 -21.89 0.54 4.06
CA SER A 181 -21.12 1.66 4.60
C SER A 181 -20.71 2.71 3.58
N ARG A 182 -20.96 2.49 2.28
CA ARG A 182 -20.57 3.37 1.18
C ARG A 182 -19.06 3.66 1.17
N LEU A 183 -18.27 2.61 1.34
CA LEU A 183 -16.80 2.72 1.37
C LEU A 183 -16.20 1.98 0.19
N LEU A 184 -15.09 2.51 -0.31
CA LEU A 184 -14.26 1.90 -1.34
C LEU A 184 -12.84 1.74 -0.81
N LEU A 185 -12.36 0.50 -0.75
CA LEU A 185 -10.99 0.16 -0.37
C LEU A 185 -10.22 -0.25 -1.61
N VAL A 186 -9.09 0.40 -1.86
CA VAL A 186 -8.23 0.14 -3.03
C VAL A 186 -6.84 -0.24 -2.54
N PHE A 187 -6.36 -1.42 -2.91
CA PHE A 187 -4.97 -1.82 -2.70
C PHE A 187 -4.16 -1.45 -3.93
N THR A 188 -3.00 -0.86 -3.70
CA THR A 188 -2.11 -0.36 -4.74
C THR A 188 -0.97 -1.33 -4.98
N HIS A 189 -0.55 -1.42 -6.23
CA HIS A 189 0.72 -2.01 -6.61
C HIS A 189 1.62 -0.86 -7.08
N GLN A 190 2.70 -0.64 -6.33
CA GLN A 190 3.67 0.40 -6.60
C GLN A 190 4.89 -0.20 -7.32
N PRO A 191 5.11 0.11 -8.62
CA PRO A 191 6.29 -0.35 -9.35
C PRO A 191 7.59 0.30 -8.86
N THR A 192 7.57 1.56 -8.42
CA THR A 192 8.77 2.24 -7.90
C THR A 192 9.21 1.63 -6.58
N ARG A 193 10.49 1.28 -6.47
CA ARG A 193 11.07 0.63 -5.27
C ARG A 193 11.75 1.63 -4.35
N ALA A 194 11.73 1.33 -3.05
CA ALA A 194 12.47 2.05 -2.01
C ALA A 194 13.93 1.57 -1.94
N VAL A 195 14.68 2.12 -0.98
CA VAL A 195 15.99 1.57 -0.59
C VAL A 195 15.85 0.07 -0.28
N GLY A 196 16.84 -0.73 -0.67
CA GLY A 196 16.80 -2.18 -0.45
C GLY A 196 15.95 -2.97 -1.45
N LEU A 197 15.38 -2.30 -2.47
CA LEU A 197 14.44 -2.85 -3.46
C LEU A 197 13.04 -3.17 -2.89
N ASP A 198 12.72 -2.59 -1.74
CA ASP A 198 11.44 -2.81 -1.06
C ASP A 198 10.28 -2.27 -1.89
N THR A 199 9.18 -3.02 -1.96
CA THR A 199 7.93 -2.46 -2.47
C THR A 199 7.39 -1.40 -1.50
N MET A 200 6.58 -0.49 -2.03
CA MET A 200 5.80 0.48 -1.26
C MET A 200 4.32 0.38 -1.64
N HIS A 201 3.82 -0.85 -1.63
CA HIS A 201 2.40 -1.09 -1.82
C HIS A 201 1.63 -0.51 -0.64
N GLY A 202 0.36 -0.18 -0.85
CA GLY A 202 -0.44 0.39 0.21
C GLY A 202 -1.91 0.23 -0.07
N PHE A 203 -2.71 0.95 0.71
CA PHE A 203 -4.14 1.01 0.52
C PHE A 203 -4.69 2.42 0.70
N VAL A 204 -5.76 2.70 -0.03
CA VAL A 204 -6.55 3.92 0.07
C VAL A 204 -7.97 3.53 0.46
N LEU A 205 -8.45 4.09 1.56
CA LEU A 205 -9.85 4.00 1.95
C LEU A 205 -10.55 5.30 1.56
N MET A 206 -11.66 5.18 0.85
CA MET A 206 -12.47 6.31 0.41
C MET A 206 -13.92 6.15 0.85
N GLU A 207 -14.56 7.29 1.06
CA GLU A 207 -15.99 7.43 1.27
C GLU A 207 -16.66 7.77 -0.06
N VAL A 208 -17.79 7.12 -0.34
CA VAL A 208 -18.68 7.47 -1.45
C VAL A 208 -19.78 8.39 -0.91
N LEU A 209 -19.76 9.64 -1.37
CA LEU A 209 -20.68 10.68 -0.91
C LEU A 209 -22.04 10.55 -1.61
N SER A 210 -23.13 10.84 -0.89
CA SER A 210 -24.44 11.07 -1.55
C SER A 210 -24.36 12.36 -2.33
N GLU A 211 -24.90 12.33 -3.55
CA GLU A 211 -25.29 13.54 -4.27
C GLU A 211 -26.34 14.33 -3.49
#